data_AF-A0A381XMN8-F1
#
_entry.id   AF-A0A381XMN8-F1
#
_cell.length_a   1.000
_cell.length_b   1.000
_cell.length_c   1.000
_cell.angle_alpha   90.00
_cell.angle_beta   90.00
_cell.angle_gamma   90.00
#
_symmetry.space_group_name_H-M   'P 1'
#
loop_
_entity.id
_entity.type
_entity.pdbx_description
1 polymer ?
#
loop_
_entity_poly.entity_id
_entity_poly.type
_entity_poly.pdbx_seq_one_letter_code
_entity_poly.pdbx_strand_id
1 'polypeptide(L)'
;MGAMMQRRSFIMMLPLALAAYLIAMVPLYAQSANTEYAVQLIGESCYKCHGGDWATEAGVDFSDLRDELNVWEDRNIYVKALDMLTREKMPPPDEPPLPESTRANLIEWLNHTLENVDIDRIPRDPGFLPP
;
A
#
# COMPACT_ATOMS: atom_id res chain seq x y z
N MET A 1 -62.82 27.03 -27.39
CA MET A 1 -61.40 27.34 -27.66
C MET A 1 -60.74 27.68 -26.34
N GLY A 2 -59.58 27.09 -26.02
CA GLY A 2 -58.77 27.48 -24.86
C GLY A 2 -58.44 26.33 -23.90
N ALA A 3 -57.30 25.68 -24.13
CA ALA A 3 -56.67 24.72 -23.23
C ALA A 3 -55.96 25.43 -22.07
N MET A 4 -55.88 24.80 -20.89
CA MET A 4 -54.78 24.99 -19.94
C MET A 4 -54.82 23.86 -18.90
N MET A 5 -54.11 22.75 -19.12
CA MET A 5 -52.67 22.54 -18.85
C MET A 5 -52.37 22.43 -17.36
N GLN A 6 -52.16 21.18 -16.93
CA GLN A 6 -51.73 20.76 -15.61
C GLN A 6 -50.48 21.53 -15.16
N ARG A 7 -50.51 22.03 -13.93
CA ARG A 7 -49.34 22.60 -13.29
C ARG A 7 -49.09 21.93 -11.95
N ARG A 8 -47.93 21.29 -11.90
CA ARG A 8 -47.02 21.24 -10.74
C ARG A 8 -47.17 20.07 -9.77
N SER A 9 -46.88 18.88 -10.28
CA SER A 9 -46.21 17.84 -9.48
C SER A 9 -44.71 17.85 -9.83
N PHE A 10 -43.96 18.85 -9.36
CA PHE A 10 -42.50 18.94 -9.57
C PHE A 10 -41.71 19.25 -8.29
N ILE A 11 -42.37 19.29 -7.13
CA ILE A 11 -41.72 19.71 -5.86
C ILE A 11 -41.28 18.49 -5.02
N MET A 12 -41.66 17.27 -5.40
CA MET A 12 -41.41 16.07 -4.58
C MET A 12 -40.45 15.07 -5.25
N MET A 13 -39.43 15.56 -5.95
CA MET A 13 -38.29 14.73 -6.43
C MET A 13 -36.93 15.36 -6.14
N LEU A 14 -36.89 16.50 -5.43
CA LEU A 14 -35.66 17.21 -5.12
C LEU A 14 -34.83 16.69 -3.93
N PRO A 15 -35.38 15.98 -2.90
CA PRO A 15 -34.54 15.58 -1.76
C PRO A 15 -33.77 14.27 -1.96
N LEU A 16 -34.15 13.43 -2.95
CA LEU A 16 -33.45 12.15 -3.19
C LEU A 16 -32.16 12.30 -3.99
N ALA A 17 -32.04 13.31 -4.85
CA ALA A 17 -30.86 13.51 -5.70
C ALA A 17 -29.67 14.10 -4.93
N LEU A 18 -29.92 14.83 -3.83
CA LEU A 18 -28.86 15.46 -3.03
C LEU A 18 -28.10 14.46 -2.14
N ALA A 19 -28.79 13.44 -1.64
CA ALA A 19 -28.17 12.39 -0.81
C ALA A 19 -27.22 11.48 -1.61
N ALA A 20 -27.54 11.18 -2.87
CA ALA A 20 -26.69 10.37 -3.75
C ALA A 20 -25.39 11.09 -4.16
N TYR A 21 -25.40 12.43 -4.25
CA TYR A 21 -24.23 13.22 -4.61
C TYR A 21 -23.17 13.29 -3.51
N LEU A 22 -23.57 13.17 -2.23
CA LEU A 22 -22.64 13.19 -1.10
C LEU A 22 -21.94 11.83 -0.87
N ILE A 23 -22.54 10.72 -1.30
CA ILE A 23 -21.92 9.38 -1.19
C ILE A 23 -20.84 9.17 -2.28
N ALA A 24 -20.96 9.83 -3.43
CA ALA A 24 -20.00 9.74 -4.53
C ALA A 24 -18.71 10.58 -4.33
N MET A 25 -18.67 11.41 -3.28
CA MET A 25 -17.47 12.16 -2.86
C MET A 25 -16.84 11.59 -1.59
N VAL A 26 -17.11 10.33 -1.22
CA VAL A 26 -16.14 9.64 -0.35
C VAL A 26 -14.87 9.58 -1.18
N PRO A 27 -13.83 10.34 -0.84
CA PRO A 27 -12.71 10.39 -1.74
C PRO A 27 -12.11 8.99 -1.74
N LEU A 28 -11.53 8.64 -2.88
CA LEU A 28 -10.39 7.74 -2.96
C LEU A 28 -9.24 8.32 -2.09
N TYR A 29 -9.51 8.65 -0.82
CA TYR A 29 -8.49 8.79 0.20
C TYR A 29 -7.99 7.37 0.37
N ALA A 30 -6.92 7.10 -0.39
CA ALA A 30 -5.83 6.24 -0.04
C ALA A 30 -6.23 5.31 1.10
N GLN A 31 -6.73 4.12 0.75
CA GLN A 31 -6.62 3.03 1.67
C GLN A 31 -5.12 2.87 1.83
N SER A 32 -4.55 3.50 2.87
CA SER A 32 -3.13 3.41 3.17
C SER A 32 -2.80 1.94 3.13
N ALA A 33 -1.82 1.54 2.31
CA ALA A 33 -1.52 0.14 2.18
C ALA A 33 -1.34 -0.46 3.59
N ASN A 34 -2.07 -1.54 3.87
CA ASN A 34 -2.20 -2.05 5.23
C ASN A 34 -0.87 -2.65 5.71
N THR A 35 -0.10 -1.86 6.46
CA THR A 35 1.24 -2.25 6.91
C THR A 35 1.21 -3.47 7.81
N GLU A 36 0.26 -3.57 8.74
CA GLU A 36 0.13 -4.75 9.60
C GLU A 36 -0.04 -6.02 8.77
N TYR A 37 -0.92 -5.97 7.75
CA TYR A 37 -1.14 -7.09 6.85
C TYR A 37 0.09 -7.39 5.98
N ALA A 38 0.80 -6.38 5.48
CA ALA A 38 2.03 -6.59 4.71
C ALA A 38 3.14 -7.24 5.56
N VAL A 39 3.32 -6.78 6.80
CA VAL A 39 4.27 -7.36 7.77
C VAL A 39 3.91 -8.82 8.07
N GLN A 40 2.62 -9.14 8.21
CA GLN A 40 2.15 -10.51 8.34
C GLN A 40 2.55 -11.37 7.13
N LEU A 41 2.28 -10.89 5.90
CA LEU A 41 2.62 -11.62 4.67
C LEU A 41 4.13 -11.87 4.53
N ILE A 42 4.96 -10.89 4.93
CA ILE A 42 6.42 -11.02 4.96
C ILE A 42 6.85 -12.09 5.98
N GLY A 43 6.24 -12.09 7.17
CA GLY A 43 6.47 -13.13 8.18
C GLY A 43 6.13 -14.54 7.69
N GLU A 44 5.02 -14.68 6.95
CA GLU A 44 4.57 -15.97 6.42
C GLU A 44 5.41 -16.47 5.24
N SER A 45 5.87 -15.56 4.38
CA SER A 45 6.38 -15.93 3.05
C SER A 45 7.86 -15.63 2.80
N CYS A 46 8.47 -14.74 3.58
CA CYS A 46 9.84 -14.27 3.36
C CYS A 46 10.79 -14.71 4.49
N TYR A 47 10.27 -14.89 5.71
CA TYR A 47 11.09 -15.11 6.91
C TYR A 47 11.96 -16.38 6.85
N LYS A 48 11.56 -17.40 6.07
CA LYS A 48 12.34 -18.63 5.91
C LYS A 48 13.78 -18.36 5.45
N CYS A 49 13.97 -17.42 4.52
CA CYS A 49 15.28 -17.07 3.92
C CYS A 49 15.80 -15.71 4.39
N HIS A 50 14.90 -14.81 4.82
CA HIS A 50 15.20 -13.44 5.23
C HIS A 50 14.84 -13.20 6.70
N GLY A 51 15.02 -14.20 7.58
CA GLY A 51 14.74 -14.07 9.02
C GLY A 51 15.45 -15.14 9.88
N GLY A 52 15.73 -14.79 11.14
CA GLY A 52 16.43 -15.64 12.13
C GLY A 52 17.85 -16.08 11.75
N ASP A 53 18.21 -17.34 12.04
CA ASP A 53 19.57 -17.86 11.84
C ASP A 53 19.99 -18.00 10.35
N TRP A 54 19.03 -17.84 9.42
CA TRP A 54 19.23 -17.89 7.97
C TRP A 54 19.20 -16.50 7.32
N ALA A 55 19.04 -15.43 8.11
CA ALA A 55 18.59 -14.10 7.72
C ALA A 55 19.57 -13.19 6.98
N THR A 56 20.36 -13.71 6.05
CA THR A 56 21.22 -12.83 5.23
C THR A 56 21.36 -13.30 3.81
N GLU A 57 20.38 -14.06 3.28
CA GLU A 57 20.36 -14.27 1.83
C GLU A 57 20.38 -12.91 1.12
N ALA A 58 21.42 -12.71 0.32
CA ALA A 58 21.75 -11.44 -0.32
C ALA A 58 21.80 -10.22 0.63
N GLY A 59 22.13 -10.44 1.91
CA GLY A 59 22.29 -9.42 2.95
C GLY A 59 20.98 -8.76 3.40
N VAL A 60 19.84 -9.45 3.30
CA VAL A 60 18.52 -8.90 3.68
C VAL A 60 17.94 -9.70 4.87
N ASP A 61 17.54 -8.97 5.91
CA ASP A 61 16.92 -9.48 7.14
C ASP A 61 15.63 -8.70 7.45
N PHE A 62 14.52 -9.42 7.67
CA PHE A 62 13.22 -8.87 8.06
C PHE A 62 12.82 -9.25 9.50
N SER A 63 13.76 -9.77 10.31
CA SER A 63 13.49 -10.22 11.69
C SER A 63 12.94 -9.10 12.57
N ASP A 64 13.45 -7.89 12.37
CA ASP A 64 13.05 -6.70 13.14
C ASP A 64 11.91 -5.91 12.47
N LEU A 65 11.38 -6.37 11.32
CA LEU A 65 10.29 -5.68 10.64
C LEU A 65 9.02 -5.72 11.49
N ARG A 66 8.54 -4.54 11.89
CA ARG A 66 7.29 -4.30 12.64
C ARG A 66 6.37 -3.37 11.83
N ASP A 67 5.21 -3.06 12.36
CA ASP A 67 4.25 -2.10 11.78
C ASP A 67 4.72 -0.64 11.88
N GLU A 68 5.57 -0.31 12.85
CA GLU A 68 6.30 0.96 12.91
C GLU A 68 7.53 0.93 11.99
N LEU A 69 7.35 1.36 10.74
CA LEU A 69 8.40 1.34 9.71
C LEU A 69 9.39 2.51 9.85
N ASN A 70 10.69 2.23 9.67
CA ASN A 70 11.71 3.24 9.39
C ASN A 70 12.03 3.27 7.89
N VAL A 71 11.08 3.74 7.09
CA VAL A 71 11.19 3.75 5.61
C VAL A 71 12.43 4.51 5.12
N TRP A 72 12.91 5.49 5.89
CA TRP A 72 14.13 6.24 5.55
C TRP A 72 15.38 5.36 5.61
N GLU A 73 15.55 4.63 6.72
CA GLU A 73 16.70 3.74 6.93
C GLU A 73 16.63 2.52 6.00
N ASP A 74 15.44 1.95 5.84
CA ASP A 74 15.24 0.71 5.07
C ASP A 74 14.95 0.93 3.59
N ARG A 75 15.02 2.16 3.10
CA ARG A 75 14.59 2.55 1.74
C ARG A 75 15.20 1.65 0.66
N ASN A 76 16.49 1.38 0.75
CA ASN A 76 17.21 0.57 -0.22
C ASN A 76 16.74 -0.88 -0.22
N ILE A 77 16.41 -1.43 0.95
CA ILE A 77 15.85 -2.77 1.08
C ILE A 77 14.46 -2.81 0.43
N TYR A 78 13.61 -1.81 0.68
CA TYR A 78 12.26 -1.78 0.10
C TYR A 78 12.26 -1.60 -1.42
N VAL A 79 13.13 -0.74 -1.95
CA VAL A 79 13.32 -0.59 -3.41
C VAL A 79 13.79 -1.91 -4.03
N LYS A 80 14.74 -2.60 -3.38
CA LYS A 80 15.23 -3.90 -3.86
C LYS A 80 14.13 -4.97 -3.80
N ALA A 81 13.38 -5.04 -2.70
CA ALA A 81 12.27 -5.98 -2.56
C ALA A 81 11.20 -5.76 -3.64
N LEU A 82 10.87 -4.49 -3.91
CA LEU A 82 9.93 -4.11 -4.96
C LEU A 82 10.41 -4.59 -6.35
N ASP A 83 11.69 -4.36 -6.68
CA ASP A 83 12.27 -4.80 -7.94
C ASP A 83 12.23 -6.33 -8.08
N MET A 84 12.61 -7.05 -7.01
CA MET A 84 12.63 -8.52 -7.01
C MET A 84 11.23 -9.14 -7.13
N LEU A 85 10.23 -8.57 -6.47
CA LEU A 85 8.83 -9.02 -6.57
C LEU A 85 8.24 -8.71 -7.95
N THR A 86 8.49 -7.50 -8.47
CA THR A 86 8.00 -7.06 -9.79
C THR A 86 8.58 -7.91 -10.92
N ARG A 87 9.83 -8.37 -10.78
CA ARG A 87 10.51 -9.23 -11.77
C ARG A 87 10.32 -10.73 -11.53
N GLU A 88 9.49 -11.10 -10.56
CA GLU A 88 9.25 -12.48 -10.15
C GLU A 88 10.57 -13.25 -9.87
N LYS A 89 11.53 -12.55 -9.26
CA LYS A 89 12.83 -13.13 -8.85
C LYS A 89 12.84 -13.59 -7.41
N MET A 90 11.80 -13.25 -6.65
CA MET A 90 11.55 -13.80 -5.32
C MET A 90 10.15 -14.43 -5.28
N PRO A 91 10.02 -15.63 -4.69
CA PRO A 91 11.08 -16.49 -4.12
C PRO A 91 12.03 -17.04 -5.20
N PRO A 92 13.20 -17.61 -4.85
CA PRO A 92 14.09 -18.21 -5.83
C PRO A 92 13.44 -19.44 -6.50
N PRO A 93 13.92 -19.89 -7.68
CA PRO A 93 13.24 -20.92 -8.48
C PRO A 93 13.11 -22.30 -7.81
N ASP A 94 13.91 -22.58 -6.79
CA ASP A 94 13.91 -23.80 -5.99
C ASP A 94 12.93 -23.75 -4.81
N GLU A 95 12.30 -22.60 -4.56
CA GLU A 95 11.27 -22.41 -3.55
C GLU A 95 9.87 -22.32 -4.16
N PRO A 96 8.81 -22.67 -3.40
CA PRO A 96 7.44 -22.53 -3.87
C PRO A 96 7.13 -21.08 -4.30
N PRO A 97 6.44 -20.85 -5.44
CA PRO A 97 6.12 -19.50 -5.88
C PRO A 97 5.10 -18.84 -4.95
N LEU A 98 5.20 -17.51 -4.81
CA LEU A 98 4.18 -16.73 -4.10
C LEU A 98 2.83 -16.77 -4.85
N PRO A 99 1.70 -16.89 -4.12
CA PRO A 99 0.39 -16.63 -4.68
C PRO A 99 0.34 -15.23 -5.32
N GLU A 100 -0.32 -15.10 -6.46
CA GLU A 100 -0.40 -13.83 -7.19
C GLU A 100 -0.98 -12.70 -6.35
N SER A 101 -2.00 -13.00 -5.54
CA SER A 101 -2.59 -12.03 -4.61
C SER A 101 -1.60 -11.54 -3.56
N THR A 102 -0.78 -12.44 -3.01
CA THR A 102 0.26 -12.09 -2.03
C THR A 102 1.31 -11.18 -2.64
N ARG A 103 1.80 -11.52 -3.84
CA ARG A 103 2.76 -10.69 -4.58
C ARG A 103 2.19 -9.31 -4.91
N ALA A 104 0.96 -9.24 -5.42
CA ALA A 104 0.30 -7.98 -5.75
C ALA A 104 0.13 -7.08 -4.51
N ASN A 105 -0.32 -7.64 -3.38
CA ASN A 105 -0.48 -6.90 -2.14
C ASN A 105 0.85 -6.32 -1.63
N LEU A 106 1.94 -7.10 -1.69
CA LEU A 106 3.25 -6.63 -1.27
C LEU A 106 3.81 -5.54 -2.20
N ILE A 107 3.61 -5.66 -3.52
CA ILE A 107 4.02 -4.64 -4.49
C ILE A 107 3.25 -3.34 -4.27
N GLU A 108 1.92 -3.42 -4.10
CA GLU A 108 1.09 -2.25 -3.80
C GLU A 108 1.54 -1.57 -2.50
N TRP A 109 1.79 -2.36 -1.46
CA TRP A 109 2.28 -1.84 -0.18
C TRP A 109 3.66 -1.19 -0.29
N LEU A 110 4.61 -1.79 -1.00
CA LEU A 110 5.94 -1.23 -1.19
C LEU A 110 5.90 0.09 -1.97
N ASN A 111 5.12 0.16 -3.05
CA ASN A 111 4.94 1.40 -3.82
C ASN A 111 4.35 2.49 -2.93
N HIS A 112 3.24 2.21 -2.27
CA HIS A 112 2.59 3.18 -1.38
C HIS A 112 3.53 3.64 -0.26
N THR A 113 4.27 2.72 0.36
CA THR A 113 5.22 3.03 1.45
C THR A 113 6.38 3.90 0.98
N LEU A 114 6.95 3.62 -0.20
CA LEU A 114 8.05 4.39 -0.78
C LEU A 114 7.62 5.77 -1.29
N GLU A 115 6.36 5.93 -1.71
CA GLU A 115 5.81 7.20 -2.18
C GLU A 115 5.35 8.11 -1.03
N ASN A 116 4.97 7.54 0.12
CA ASN A 116 4.40 8.27 1.26
C ASN A 116 5.33 8.28 2.49
N VAL A 117 6.61 8.58 2.26
CA VAL A 117 7.59 8.69 3.35
C VAL A 117 7.27 9.89 4.23
N ASP A 118 7.18 9.66 5.54
CA ASP A 118 7.05 10.72 6.54
C ASP A 118 8.37 11.51 6.65
N ILE A 119 8.41 12.67 6.00
CA ILE A 119 9.60 13.52 5.93
C ILE A 119 10.00 14.11 7.30
N ASP A 120 9.10 14.14 8.28
CA ASP A 120 9.42 14.62 9.62
C ASP A 120 10.21 13.60 10.44
N ARG A 121 10.21 12.33 10.00
CA ARG A 121 11.05 11.26 10.57
C ARG A 121 12.45 11.20 9.97
N ILE A 122 12.73 11.99 8.93
CA ILE A 122 14.06 12.05 8.32
C ILE A 122 14.97 12.90 9.22
N PRO A 123 16.16 12.39 9.63
CA PRO A 123 17.13 13.18 10.38
C PRO A 123 17.48 14.48 9.64
N ARG A 124 17.25 15.63 10.28
CA ARG A 124 17.53 16.97 9.73
C ARG A 124 19.00 17.35 9.95
N ASP A 125 19.92 16.51 9.47
CA ASP A 125 21.34 16.86 9.43
C ASP A 125 21.73 17.23 7.98
N PRO A 126 22.10 18.51 7.72
CA PRO A 126 22.46 18.95 6.37
C PRO A 126 23.70 18.26 5.78
N GLY A 127 24.46 17.48 6.56
CA GLY A 127 25.57 16.65 6.09
C GLY A 127 25.23 15.17 5.84
N PHE A 128 23.99 14.73 6.12
CA PHE A 128 23.62 13.32 6.06
C PHE A 128 23.20 12.93 4.64
N LEU A 129 24.03 12.13 3.97
CA LEU A 129 23.66 11.46 2.74
C LEU A 129 23.04 10.10 3.11
N PRO A 130 21.82 9.78 2.63
CA PRO A 130 21.31 8.42 2.77
C PRO A 130 22.27 7.42 2.10
N PRO A 131 22.39 6.19 2.64
CA PRO A 131 23.20 5.13 2.05
C PRO A 131 22.73 4.72 0.65
#